data_AF-A0A1G8XI65-F1
#
_entry.id   AF-A0A1G8XI65-F1
#
_cell.length_a   1.000
_cell.length_b   1.000
_cell.length_c   1.000
_cell.angle_alpha   90.00
_cell.angle_beta   90.00
_cell.angle_gamma   90.00
#
_symmetry.space_group_name_H-M   'P 1'
#
loop_
_entity.id
_entity.type
_entity.pdbx_description
1 polymer ?
#
loop_
_entity_poly.entity_id
_entity_poly.type
_entity_poly.pdbx_seq_one_letter_code
_entity_poly.pdbx_strand_id
1 'polypeptide(L)'
;MKINHPYINIDNISKLENMKTPEDDQKLLEVCREFESIFLNTMLKQMRRTVPDGGLTEKSFARDMYESLQDEEMAKEMARGKGIGLAQELYKQLSKK
;
A
#
# COMPACT_ATOMS: atom_id res chain seq x y z
N MET A 1 -10.56 -16.15 -19.71
CA MET A 1 -10.99 -14.81 -19.28
C MET A 1 -9.79 -14.15 -18.63
N LYS A 2 -9.16 -13.16 -19.28
CA LYS A 2 -7.96 -12.50 -18.74
C LYS A 2 -8.43 -11.37 -17.83
N ILE A 3 -8.26 -11.54 -16.52
CA ILE A 3 -8.56 -10.51 -15.53
C ILE A 3 -7.33 -9.60 -15.46
N ASN A 4 -7.39 -8.45 -16.14
CA ASN A 4 -6.42 -7.38 -15.98
C ASN A 4 -6.68 -6.68 -14.64
N HIS A 5 -5.84 -6.91 -13.64
CA HIS A 5 -5.85 -6.17 -12.38
C HIS A 5 -4.90 -4.95 -12.51
N PRO A 6 -5.40 -3.71 -12.55
CA PRO A 6 -4.62 -2.53 -12.95
C PRO A 6 -3.67 -1.94 -11.90
N TYR A 7 -3.45 -2.59 -10.76
CA TYR A 7 -2.65 -2.01 -9.66
C TYR A 7 -1.28 -2.64 -9.42
N ILE A 8 -0.82 -3.47 -10.36
CA ILE A 8 0.45 -4.17 -10.22
C ILE A 8 1.11 -4.23 -11.60
N ASN A 9 2.08 -3.34 -11.84
CA ASN A 9 3.03 -3.47 -12.95
C ASN A 9 4.44 -3.72 -12.36
N ILE A 10 4.64 -4.93 -11.81
CA ILE A 10 5.95 -5.40 -11.33
C ILE A 10 6.89 -5.70 -12.51
N ASP A 11 6.34 -5.78 -13.73
CA ASP A 11 7.10 -6.04 -14.96
C ASP A 11 8.05 -4.88 -15.32
N ASN A 12 7.93 -3.72 -14.65
CA ASN A 12 8.84 -2.59 -14.84
C ASN A 12 10.08 -2.61 -13.93
N ILE A 13 10.22 -3.53 -12.97
CA ILE A 13 11.43 -3.56 -12.11
C ILE A 13 12.69 -3.84 -12.93
N SER A 14 12.59 -4.59 -14.02
CA SER A 14 13.68 -4.87 -14.97
C SER A 14 14.05 -3.69 -15.88
N LYS A 15 13.23 -2.62 -15.94
CA LYS A 15 13.56 -1.37 -16.64
C LYS A 15 14.24 -0.32 -15.75
N LEU A 16 14.39 -0.61 -14.46
CA LEU A 16 14.96 0.32 -13.48
C LEU A 16 16.49 0.31 -13.42
N GLU A 17 17.18 -0.58 -14.15
CA GLU A 17 18.65 -0.67 -14.16
C GLU A 17 19.36 0.55 -14.80
N ASN A 18 18.63 1.54 -15.30
CA ASN A 18 19.18 2.76 -15.90
C ASN A 18 18.49 4.05 -15.36
N MET A 19 18.31 4.17 -14.05
CA MET A 19 17.90 5.45 -13.44
C MET A 19 18.95 6.54 -13.71
N LYS A 20 18.66 7.42 -14.68
CA LYS A 20 19.53 8.55 -15.04
C LYS A 20 18.80 9.89 -14.96
N THR A 21 17.48 9.89 -14.76
CA THR A 21 16.66 11.10 -14.77
C THR A 21 15.92 11.32 -13.45
N PRO A 22 15.70 12.58 -13.04
CA PRO A 22 14.88 12.90 -11.85
C PRO A 22 13.45 12.36 -11.90
N GLU A 23 12.92 12.08 -13.10
CA GLU A 23 11.58 11.51 -13.29
C GLU A 23 11.53 10.04 -12.87
N ASP A 24 12.60 9.28 -13.08
CA ASP A 24 12.70 7.88 -12.67
C ASP A 24 12.81 7.76 -11.14
N ASP A 25 13.51 8.70 -10.50
CA ASP A 25 13.59 8.79 -9.04
C ASP A 25 12.23 9.05 -8.39
N GLN A 26 11.42 9.95 -8.97
CA GLN A 26 10.07 10.22 -8.48
C GLN A 26 9.16 8.99 -8.63
N LYS A 27 9.23 8.29 -9.76
CA LYS A 27 8.47 7.05 -10.00
C LYS A 27 8.88 5.95 -9.01
N LEU A 28 10.17 5.81 -8.72
CA LEU A 28 10.64 4.84 -7.72
C LEU A 28 10.06 5.15 -6.34
N LEU A 29 10.06 6.41 -5.93
CA LEU A 29 9.50 6.82 -4.64
C LEU A 29 7.98 6.58 -4.59
N GLU A 30 7.27 6.83 -5.68
CA GLU A 30 5.82 6.57 -5.79
C GLU A 30 5.51 5.08 -5.62
N VAL A 31 6.23 4.20 -6.31
CA VAL A 31 6.09 2.74 -6.15
C VAL A 31 6.39 2.30 -4.71
N CYS A 32 7.40 2.90 -4.06
CA CYS A 32 7.71 2.61 -2.66
C CYS A 32 6.56 3.03 -1.72
N ARG A 33 5.90 4.16 -1.99
CA ARG A 33 4.73 4.63 -1.24
C ARG A 33 3.51 3.74 -1.46
N GLU A 34 3.27 3.31 -2.69
CA GLU A 34 2.21 2.34 -2.99
C GLU A 34 2.42 1.04 -2.22
N PHE A 35 3.66 0.53 -2.17
CA PHE A 35 3.99 -0.63 -1.37
C PHE A 35 3.72 -0.41 0.13
N GLU A 36 4.14 0.72 0.69
CA GLU A 36 3.85 1.08 2.09
C GLU A 36 2.34 1.14 2.36
N SER A 37 1.53 1.63 1.41
CA SER A 37 0.07 1.63 1.55
C SER A 37 -0.52 0.22 1.66
N ILE A 38 -0.03 -0.74 0.88
CA ILE A 38 -0.49 -2.14 0.95
C ILE A 38 -0.10 -2.75 2.29
N PHE A 39 1.12 -2.48 2.75
CA PHE A 39 1.61 -2.93 4.04
C PHE A 39 0.74 -2.38 5.17
N LEU A 40 0.47 -1.07 5.17
CA LEU A 40 -0.38 -0.41 6.16
C LEU A 40 -1.81 -0.95 6.13
N ASN A 41 -2.39 -1.16 4.95
CA ASN A 41 -3.72 -1.76 4.83
C ASN A 41 -3.77 -3.15 5.46
N THR A 42 -2.75 -3.96 5.21
CA THR A 42 -2.62 -5.30 5.81
C THR A 42 -2.49 -5.21 7.33
N MET A 43 -1.67 -4.28 7.82
CA MET A 43 -1.47 -4.03 9.24
C MET A 43 -2.78 -3.61 9.92
N LEU A 44 -3.51 -2.63 9.37
CA LEU A 44 -4.80 -2.17 9.87
C LEU A 44 -5.82 -3.32 9.93
N LYS A 45 -5.89 -4.13 8.87
CA LYS A 45 -6.75 -5.33 8.83
C LYS A 45 -6.37 -6.33 9.93
N GLN A 46 -5.09 -6.61 10.15
CA GLN A 46 -4.68 -7.52 11.23
C GLN A 46 -4.98 -6.92 12.61
N MET A 47 -4.73 -5.63 12.83
CA MET A 47 -5.08 -4.94 14.08
C MET A 47 -6.59 -5.04 14.36
N ARG A 48 -7.43 -4.81 13.35
CA ARG A 48 -8.91 -4.92 13.47
C ARG A 48 -9.34 -6.33 13.86
N ARG A 49 -8.70 -7.37 13.30
CA ARG A 49 -8.99 -8.78 13.63
C ARG A 49 -8.69 -9.15 15.08
N THR A 50 -7.86 -8.37 15.78
CA THR A 50 -7.60 -8.57 17.21
C THR A 50 -8.73 -8.09 18.12
N VAL A 51 -9.65 -7.25 17.59
CA VAL A 51 -10.81 -6.78 18.32
C VAL A 51 -11.90 -7.86 18.28
N PRO A 52 -12.36 -8.38 19.44
CA PRO A 52 -13.40 -9.39 19.47
C PRO A 52 -14.70 -8.89 18.83
N ASP A 53 -15.37 -9.78 18.11
CA ASP A 53 -16.72 -9.54 17.62
C ASP A 53 -17.70 -9.60 18.80
N GLY A 54 -18.37 -8.48 19.12
CA GLY A 54 -19.29 -8.42 20.28
C GLY A 54 -19.80 -7.03 20.67
N GLY A 55 -19.79 -6.06 19.75
CA GLY A 55 -20.31 -4.72 20.00
C GLY A 55 -21.84 -4.66 20.04
N LEU A 56 -22.38 -3.47 20.29
CA LEU A 56 -23.83 -3.19 20.37
C LEU A 56 -24.63 -3.58 19.10
N THR A 57 -23.94 -3.76 17.96
CA THR A 57 -24.53 -4.05 16.66
C THR A 57 -23.90 -5.30 16.05
N GLU A 58 -24.71 -6.16 15.45
CA GLU A 58 -24.23 -7.32 14.70
C GLU A 58 -23.33 -6.92 13.53
N LYS A 59 -22.38 -7.80 13.19
CA LYS A 59 -21.49 -7.63 12.06
C LYS A 59 -22.28 -7.94 10.78
N SER A 60 -22.36 -6.99 9.87
CA SER A 60 -23.07 -7.14 8.59
C SER A 60 -22.08 -7.12 7.42
N PHE A 61 -22.45 -7.77 6.32
CA PHE A 61 -21.64 -7.75 5.09
C PHE A 61 -21.36 -6.33 4.60
N ALA A 62 -22.35 -5.44 4.69
CA ALA A 62 -22.19 -4.02 4.32
C ALA A 62 -21.16 -3.32 5.20
N ARG A 63 -21.13 -3.63 6.50
CA ARG A 63 -20.15 -3.10 7.44
C ARG A 63 -18.74 -3.61 7.12
N ASP A 64 -18.58 -4.91 6.88
CA ASP A 64 -17.27 -5.50 6.55
C ASP A 64 -16.69 -4.89 5.27
N MET A 65 -17.54 -4.66 4.26
CA MET A 65 -17.15 -4.00 3.01
C MET A 65 -16.74 -2.54 3.27
N TYR A 66 -17.55 -1.78 4.01
CA TYR A 66 -17.23 -0.40 4.36
C TYR A 66 -15.91 -0.29 5.14
N GLU A 67 -15.71 -1.14 6.16
CA GLU A 67 -14.49 -1.16 6.96
C GLU A 67 -13.26 -1.52 6.11
N SER A 68 -13.41 -2.44 5.15
CA SER A 68 -12.33 -2.80 4.23
C SER A 68 -11.93 -1.63 3.31
N LEU A 69 -12.90 -0.89 2.79
CA LEU A 69 -12.67 0.31 1.98
C LEU A 69 -12.06 1.44 2.81
N GLN A 70 -12.55 1.61 4.04
CA GLN A 70 -12.02 2.59 4.99
C GLN A 70 -10.55 2.30 5.32
N ASP A 71 -10.19 1.04 5.57
CA ASP A 71 -8.81 0.62 5.83
C ASP A 71 -7.92 0.85 4.60
N GLU A 72 -8.46 0.76 3.39
CA GLU A 72 -7.72 1.00 2.15
C GLU A 72 -7.41 2.49 1.96
N GLU A 73 -8.42 3.36 2.05
CA GLU A 73 -8.23 4.80 1.89
C GLU A 73 -7.38 5.38 3.02
N MET A 74 -7.58 4.91 4.26
CA MET A 74 -6.73 5.31 5.38
C MET A 74 -5.26 4.95 5.13
N ALA A 75 -4.98 3.74 4.65
CA ALA A 75 -3.63 3.31 4.36
C ALA A 75 -2.97 4.12 3.23
N LYS A 76 -3.73 4.46 2.17
CA LYS A 76 -3.26 5.34 1.09
C LYS A 76 -2.90 6.73 1.61
N GLU A 77 -3.76 7.35 2.42
CA GLU A 77 -3.51 8.67 3.01
C GLU A 77 -2.32 8.65 3.96
N MET A 78 -2.19 7.60 4.79
CA MET A 78 -1.04 7.43 5.68
C MET A 78 0.28 7.33 4.88
N ALA A 79 0.31 6.54 3.81
CA ALA A 79 1.48 6.36 2.95
C ALA A 79 1.84 7.60 2.10
N ARG A 80 0.85 8.43 1.74
CA ARG A 80 1.08 9.74 1.10
C ARG A 80 1.74 10.74 2.04
N GLY A 81 1.37 10.69 3.32
CA GLY A 81 1.95 11.51 4.38
C GLY A 81 3.32 11.02 4.83
N LYS A 82 3.56 11.05 6.15
CA LYS A 82 4.82 10.58 6.74
C LYS A 82 4.96 9.05 6.70
N GLY A 83 3.85 8.32 6.62
CA GLY A 83 3.83 6.86 6.70
C GLY A 83 4.44 6.35 8.00
N ILE A 84 4.97 5.12 7.93
CA ILE A 84 5.78 4.51 8.99
C ILE A 84 7.28 4.59 8.69
N GLY A 85 7.66 5.12 7.52
CA GLY A 85 9.05 5.26 7.11
C GLY A 85 9.53 4.17 6.15
N LEU A 86 8.65 3.24 5.77
CA LEU A 86 9.02 2.05 4.99
C LEU A 86 9.33 2.43 3.54
N ALA A 87 8.54 3.34 2.95
CA ALA A 87 8.77 3.78 1.58
C ALA A 87 10.15 4.44 1.41
N GLN A 88 10.59 5.22 2.40
CA GLN A 88 11.88 5.91 2.37
C GLN A 88 13.03 4.91 2.53
N GLU A 89 12.88 3.89 3.37
CA GLU A 89 13.91 2.88 3.55
C GLU A 89 14.05 1.98 2.33
N LEU A 90 12.92 1.59 1.72
CA LEU A 90 12.90 0.87 0.45
C LEU A 90 13.53 1.71 -0.68
N TYR A 91 13.16 2.98 -0.79
CA TYR A 91 13.75 3.90 -1.76
C TYR A 91 15.28 3.95 -1.61
N LYS A 92 15.81 4.14 -0.40
CA LYS A 92 17.26 4.16 -0.15
C LYS A 92 17.97 2.87 -0.53
N GLN A 93 17.31 1.71 -0.38
CA GLN A 93 17.91 0.42 -0.75
C GLN A 93 17.90 0.21 -2.27
N LEU A 94 16.84 0.65 -2.93
CA LEU A 94 16.65 0.49 -4.37
C LEU A 94 17.44 1.53 -5.19
N SER A 95 17.59 2.76 -4.69
CA SER A 95 18.35 3.82 -5.38
C SER A 95 19.87 3.70 -5.23
N LYS A 96 20.35 2.87 -4.30
CA LYS A 96 21.78 2.57 -4.12
C LYS A 96 22.27 1.39 -4.97
N LYS A 97 21.36 0.64 -5.59
CA LYS A 97 21.68 -0.44 -6.52
C LYS A 97 21.74 0.09 -7.93
#